data_AF-A0A0H5AFV5-F1
#
_entry.id   AF-A0A0H5AFV5-F1
#
_cell.length_a   1.000
_cell.length_b   1.000
_cell.length_c   1.000
_cell.angle_alpha   90.00
_cell.angle_beta   90.00
_cell.angle_gamma   90.00
#
_symmetry.space_group_name_H-M   'P 1'
#
loop_
_entity.id
_entity.type
_entity.pdbx_description
1 polymer ?
#
loop_
_entity_poly.entity_id
_entity_poly.type
_entity_poly.pdbx_seq_one_letter_code
_entity_poly.pdbx_strand_id
1 'polypeptide(L)'
;MALLSAPDFSDPKTIINPYPAFARLREHHPVYWSEHHKAWLLTRYGDVSSAQADARRYSSNRMRQLVDAQLSPEKRAALEPFVEKASRWMYSQDGKEHEAGRKVLGKTFSPGSIEALGEAIQTIIDDQLKQLSPRPEMMDELFNKIPALILAYLFDIPANDALKIRGWTDAIIVCMVGSTDPAYGPKEALQAMEEMYAYFSRLIGRRRLAPGNDLVSQVIAAGDKASMSEEDFLAQLAFILVAATTTSADQLGIILFYLLEKPKRWAAVRDDPDKVDAAIEEALRICPAGQLSHRVLTEDVVLHGKTMRKGELVFLIRAAANRDPAHFAHPDRFDLYRQKQDHLAFGRGPHYCMGRLLFKLEAKILFTTLLRRFPHMHLIKGRPPRWRDNSLQFRGLGRIEVELAPVTDVITRCFSAAPWEKKGGYCRALRVGNLIMTSGTVSFDAQGKPFAEHDAYLQTQRCLEIIETALKQLGTDRTRVIATRMYTTDMELWQKILKAHKAFFDGCEPTTMLLSVKALIAPEFLIEIEAQAMVAQS
;
A
#
# COMPACT_ATOMS: atom_id res chain seq x y z
N MET A 1 -1.67 -10.78 40.53
CA MET A 1 -2.76 -11.52 39.84
C MET A 1 -4.00 -10.64 39.81
N ALA A 2 -4.08 -9.70 38.85
CA ALA A 2 -5.28 -8.89 38.70
C ALA A 2 -6.43 -9.82 38.27
N LEU A 3 -7.53 -9.81 39.02
CA LEU A 3 -8.79 -10.47 38.67
C LEU A 3 -9.18 -10.02 37.25
N LEU A 4 -9.06 -10.93 36.29
CA LEU A 4 -9.16 -10.66 34.85
C LEU A 4 -10.60 -10.31 34.46
N SER A 5 -10.93 -9.02 34.41
CA SER A 5 -12.20 -8.54 33.86
C SER A 5 -12.42 -9.04 32.42
N ALA A 6 -13.67 -9.24 32.04
CA ALA A 6 -14.03 -9.56 30.66
C ALA A 6 -13.60 -8.41 29.71
N PRO A 7 -13.26 -8.70 28.45
CA PRO A 7 -12.90 -7.65 27.51
C PRO A 7 -14.10 -6.73 27.25
N ASP A 8 -13.86 -5.42 27.32
CA ASP A 8 -14.85 -4.40 27.00
C ASP A 8 -14.69 -3.97 25.54
N PHE A 9 -15.61 -4.44 24.68
CA PHE A 9 -15.63 -4.09 23.26
C PHE A 9 -16.29 -2.73 22.96
N SER A 10 -16.77 -2.02 24.00
CA SER A 10 -17.19 -0.62 23.88
C SER A 10 -16.05 0.37 24.10
N ASP A 11 -14.93 -0.05 24.71
CA ASP A 11 -13.73 0.78 24.86
C ASP A 11 -12.99 0.94 23.52
N PRO A 12 -12.83 2.17 23.00
CA PRO A 12 -12.06 2.44 21.79
C PRO A 12 -10.63 1.87 21.82
N LYS A 13 -10.00 1.74 23.00
CA LYS A 13 -8.65 1.13 23.11
C LYS A 13 -8.68 -0.36 22.77
N THR A 14 -9.74 -1.07 23.15
CA THR A 14 -9.96 -2.47 22.77
C THR A 14 -10.20 -2.57 21.27
N ILE A 15 -10.96 -1.65 20.67
CA ILE A 15 -11.21 -1.62 19.22
C ILE A 15 -9.91 -1.34 18.45
N ILE A 16 -9.10 -0.38 18.91
CA ILE A 16 -7.79 -0.04 18.33
C ILE A 16 -6.83 -1.22 18.38
N ASN A 17 -6.86 -2.06 19.42
CA ASN A 17 -6.02 -3.24 19.51
C ASN A 17 -6.78 -4.43 20.15
N PRO A 18 -7.56 -5.18 19.36
CA PRO A 18 -8.42 -6.23 19.90
C PRO A 18 -7.69 -7.57 20.10
N TYR A 19 -6.45 -7.70 19.61
CA TYR A 19 -5.71 -8.96 19.65
C TYR A 19 -5.46 -9.52 21.05
N PRO A 20 -5.13 -8.71 22.09
CA PRO A 20 -5.05 -9.20 23.47
C PRO A 20 -6.40 -9.73 23.99
N ALA A 21 -7.50 -9.03 23.71
CA ALA A 21 -8.84 -9.48 24.07
C ALA A 21 -9.17 -10.81 23.36
N PHE A 22 -8.88 -10.91 22.07
CA PHE A 22 -9.08 -12.13 21.29
C PHE A 22 -8.23 -13.29 21.79
N ALA A 23 -6.98 -13.06 22.21
CA ALA A 23 -6.12 -14.09 22.78
C ALA A 23 -6.71 -14.65 24.08
N ARG A 24 -7.14 -13.77 24.99
CA ARG A 24 -7.82 -14.14 26.24
C ARG A 24 -9.09 -14.97 25.98
N LEU A 25 -9.92 -14.55 25.01
CA LEU A 25 -11.13 -15.29 24.64
C LEU A 25 -10.79 -16.66 24.04
N ARG A 26 -9.82 -16.77 23.12
CA ARG A 26 -9.41 -18.07 22.56
C ARG A 26 -8.98 -19.06 23.65
N GLU A 27 -8.25 -18.59 24.65
CA GLU A 27 -7.71 -19.42 25.71
C GLU A 27 -8.80 -19.86 26.70
N HIS A 28 -9.58 -18.92 27.23
CA HIS A 28 -10.48 -19.17 28.36
C HIS A 28 -11.97 -19.22 28.03
N HIS A 29 -12.40 -18.54 26.96
CA HIS A 29 -13.82 -18.37 26.61
C HIS A 29 -14.02 -18.41 25.08
N PRO A 30 -13.77 -19.56 24.41
CA PRO A 30 -13.76 -19.63 22.95
C PRO A 30 -15.14 -19.37 22.31
N VAL A 31 -16.20 -19.57 23.09
CA VAL A 31 -17.60 -19.17 22.82
C VAL A 31 -18.00 -18.16 23.89
N TYR A 32 -18.04 -16.88 23.53
CA TYR A 32 -18.22 -15.77 24.47
C TYR A 32 -19.44 -14.93 24.12
N TRP A 33 -20.33 -14.67 25.07
CA TRP A 33 -21.42 -13.72 24.88
C TRP A 33 -20.91 -12.29 25.10
N SER A 34 -21.03 -11.43 24.09
CA SER A 34 -20.71 -10.01 24.20
C SER A 34 -21.98 -9.19 24.46
N GLU A 35 -22.08 -8.58 25.64
CA GLU A 35 -23.19 -7.69 25.99
C GLU A 35 -23.26 -6.46 25.07
N HIS A 36 -22.10 -5.90 24.69
CA HIS A 36 -22.03 -4.74 23.81
C HIS A 36 -22.59 -5.05 22.41
N HIS A 37 -22.22 -6.19 21.83
CA HIS A 37 -22.69 -6.58 20.50
C HIS A 37 -24.01 -7.35 20.52
N LYS A 38 -24.47 -7.81 21.69
CA LYS A 38 -25.59 -8.75 21.88
C LYS A 38 -25.47 -9.97 20.95
N ALA A 39 -24.27 -10.55 20.93
CA ALA A 39 -23.91 -11.64 20.04
C ALA A 39 -22.87 -12.56 20.67
N TRP A 40 -22.87 -13.82 20.25
CA TRP A 40 -21.80 -14.77 20.55
C TRP A 40 -20.58 -14.50 19.69
N LEU A 41 -19.38 -14.52 20.28
CA LEU A 41 -18.11 -14.40 19.58
C LEU A 41 -17.44 -15.77 19.53
N LEU A 42 -17.10 -16.25 18.33
CA LEU A 42 -16.27 -17.43 18.10
C LEU A 42 -14.86 -17.00 17.71
N THR A 43 -13.85 -17.50 18.43
CA THR A 43 -12.48 -16.96 18.32
C THR A 43 -11.42 -17.97 17.91
N ARG A 44 -11.64 -19.28 18.08
CA ARG A 44 -10.69 -20.34 17.65
C ARG A 44 -10.85 -20.64 16.16
N TYR A 45 -9.75 -21.02 15.51
CA TYR A 45 -9.71 -21.28 14.07
C TYR A 45 -10.70 -22.37 13.66
N GLY A 46 -10.70 -23.50 14.37
CA GLY A 46 -11.58 -24.64 14.05
C GLY A 46 -13.07 -24.28 14.12
N ASP A 47 -13.47 -23.52 15.14
CA ASP A 47 -14.85 -23.09 15.35
C ASP A 47 -15.30 -22.11 14.25
N VAL A 48 -14.47 -21.08 13.98
CA VAL A 48 -14.74 -20.07 12.95
C VAL A 48 -14.79 -20.71 11.56
N SER A 49 -13.81 -21.54 11.20
CA SER A 49 -13.75 -22.21 9.89
C SER A 49 -14.95 -23.13 9.68
N SER A 50 -15.34 -23.90 10.71
CA SER A 50 -16.49 -24.81 10.63
C SER A 50 -17.81 -24.06 10.51
N ALA A 51 -18.01 -22.99 11.30
CA ALA A 51 -19.20 -22.15 11.22
C ALA A 51 -19.32 -21.43 9.87
N GLN A 52 -18.21 -21.01 9.27
CA GLN A 52 -18.22 -20.41 7.93
C GLN A 52 -18.61 -21.42 6.83
N ALA A 53 -18.24 -22.69 6.99
CA ALA A 53 -18.60 -23.75 6.04
C ALA A 53 -20.06 -24.22 6.19
N ASP A 54 -20.69 -23.99 7.34
CA ASP A 54 -22.04 -24.47 7.66
C ASP A 54 -23.11 -23.37 7.53
N ALA A 55 -23.43 -23.03 6.28
CA ALA A 55 -24.49 -22.06 5.99
C ALA A 55 -25.90 -22.53 6.39
N ARG A 56 -26.08 -23.82 6.73
CA ARG A 56 -27.36 -24.34 7.20
C ARG A 56 -27.67 -23.85 8.61
N ARG A 57 -26.69 -23.99 9.53
CA ARG A 57 -26.84 -23.55 10.93
C ARG A 57 -26.54 -22.09 11.14
N TYR A 58 -25.57 -21.57 10.39
CA TYR A 58 -25.08 -20.21 10.50
C TYR A 58 -25.50 -19.44 9.24
N SER A 59 -26.69 -18.84 9.29
CA SER A 59 -27.31 -18.14 8.17
C SER A 59 -26.71 -16.74 7.96
N SER A 60 -26.60 -16.34 6.69
CA SER A 60 -26.26 -14.98 6.29
C SER A 60 -27.47 -14.04 6.25
N ASN A 61 -28.71 -14.53 6.32
CA ASN A 61 -29.91 -13.70 6.40
C ASN A 61 -30.10 -13.07 7.79
N ARG A 62 -29.35 -11.98 8.06
CA ARG A 62 -29.12 -11.45 9.42
C ARG A 62 -29.28 -9.94 9.58
N MET A 63 -29.58 -9.21 8.51
CA MET A 63 -29.58 -7.74 8.54
C MET A 63 -30.59 -7.18 9.54
N ARG A 64 -31.77 -7.83 9.65
CA ARG A 64 -32.77 -7.53 10.68
C ARG A 64 -32.18 -7.63 12.08
N GLN A 65 -31.58 -8.77 12.40
CA GLN A 65 -31.07 -9.06 13.74
C GLN A 65 -29.93 -8.11 14.12
N LEU A 66 -29.06 -7.75 13.16
CA LEU A 66 -28.00 -6.77 13.39
C LEU A 66 -28.55 -5.39 13.77
N VAL A 67 -29.56 -4.91 13.04
CA VAL A 67 -30.21 -3.62 13.33
C VAL A 67 -30.95 -3.68 14.67
N ASP A 68 -31.71 -4.75 14.90
CA ASP A 68 -32.50 -4.92 16.11
C ASP A 68 -31.63 -5.02 17.38
N ALA A 69 -30.45 -5.62 17.27
CA ALA A 69 -29.50 -5.73 18.37
C ALA A 69 -28.97 -4.36 18.83
N GLN A 70 -28.76 -3.45 17.88
CA GLN A 70 -28.08 -2.17 18.14
C GLN A 70 -29.03 -0.99 18.34
N LEU A 71 -30.28 -1.08 17.87
CA LEU A 71 -31.26 0.01 17.97
C LEU A 71 -32.45 -0.30 18.87
N SER A 72 -32.93 0.75 19.56
CA SER A 72 -34.17 0.70 20.31
C SER A 72 -35.38 0.52 19.38
N PRO A 73 -36.48 -0.11 19.83
CA PRO A 73 -37.65 -0.38 19.00
C PRO A 73 -38.18 0.85 18.24
N GLU A 74 -38.15 2.03 18.86
CA GLU A 74 -38.65 3.29 18.31
C GLU A 74 -37.82 3.76 17.10
N LYS A 75 -36.53 3.42 17.06
CA LYS A 75 -35.60 3.82 16.01
C LYS A 75 -35.52 2.83 14.85
N ARG A 76 -36.09 1.62 14.99
CA ARG A 76 -36.00 0.56 13.96
C ARG A 76 -36.76 0.91 12.69
N ALA A 77 -37.93 1.54 12.81
CA ALA A 77 -38.78 1.87 11.66
C ALA A 77 -38.07 2.77 10.63
N ALA A 78 -37.21 3.69 11.09
CA ALA A 78 -36.46 4.59 10.22
C ALA A 78 -35.41 3.87 9.35
N LEU A 79 -34.98 2.66 9.74
CA LEU A 79 -34.03 1.85 8.98
C LEU A 79 -34.69 0.72 8.20
N GLU A 80 -36.01 0.61 8.21
CA GLU A 80 -36.70 -0.47 7.49
C GLU A 80 -36.35 -0.50 5.98
N PRO A 81 -36.32 0.63 5.26
CA PRO A 81 -35.89 0.64 3.86
C PRO A 81 -34.44 0.20 3.65
N PHE A 82 -33.57 0.50 4.63
CA PHE A 82 -32.18 0.06 4.61
C PHE A 82 -32.10 -1.46 4.79
N VAL A 83 -32.82 -2.02 5.77
CA VAL A 83 -32.82 -3.47 6.01
C VAL A 83 -33.39 -4.22 4.82
N GLU A 84 -34.47 -3.75 4.23
CA GLU A 84 -35.07 -4.37 3.04
C GLU A 84 -34.05 -4.45 1.89
N LYS A 85 -33.44 -3.32 1.52
CA LYS A 85 -32.46 -3.27 0.44
C LYS A 85 -31.19 -4.06 0.75
N ALA A 86 -30.65 -3.96 1.97
CA ALA A 86 -29.44 -4.67 2.37
C ALA A 86 -29.64 -6.19 2.51
N SER A 87 -30.87 -6.64 2.76
CA SER A 87 -31.23 -8.06 2.80
C SER A 87 -31.28 -8.70 1.41
N ARG A 88 -31.45 -7.90 0.34
CA ARG A 88 -31.39 -8.36 -1.06
C ARG A 88 -29.97 -8.54 -1.60
N TRP A 89 -28.96 -8.05 -0.89
CA TRP A 89 -27.57 -8.27 -1.28
C TRP A 89 -27.21 -9.74 -1.13
N MET A 90 -26.50 -10.31 -2.10
CA MET A 90 -25.99 -11.69 -2.01
C MET A 90 -25.23 -11.95 -0.70
N TYR A 91 -24.56 -10.94 -0.13
CA TYR A 91 -23.89 -11.04 1.17
C TYR A 91 -24.81 -11.35 2.35
N SER A 92 -26.11 -11.10 2.20
CA SER A 92 -27.17 -11.23 3.21
C SER A 92 -28.20 -12.30 2.87
N GLN A 93 -27.93 -13.13 1.85
CA GLN A 93 -28.83 -14.19 1.40
C GLN A 93 -28.21 -15.56 1.67
N ASP A 94 -29.05 -16.59 1.70
CA ASP A 94 -28.64 -17.99 1.78
C ASP A 94 -29.23 -18.76 0.58
N GLY A 95 -28.90 -20.05 0.45
CA GLY A 95 -29.57 -20.96 -0.48
C GLY A 95 -29.60 -20.49 -1.94
N LYS A 96 -30.77 -20.62 -2.57
CA LYS A 96 -30.96 -20.39 -4.00
C LYS A 96 -30.80 -18.92 -4.39
N GLU A 97 -31.24 -18.02 -3.52
CA GLU A 97 -31.13 -16.58 -3.70
C GLU A 97 -29.65 -16.16 -3.73
N HIS A 98 -28.86 -16.64 -2.76
CA HIS A 98 -27.41 -16.44 -2.75
C HIS A 98 -26.73 -17.05 -3.99
N GLU A 99 -27.08 -18.28 -4.36
CA GLU A 99 -26.51 -18.95 -5.53
C GLU A 99 -26.81 -18.19 -6.84
N ALA A 100 -28.03 -17.67 -6.98
CA ALA A 100 -28.43 -16.86 -8.13
C ALA A 100 -27.62 -15.56 -8.22
N GLY A 101 -27.56 -14.78 -7.12
CA GLY A 101 -26.75 -13.56 -7.06
C GLY A 101 -25.27 -13.84 -7.35
N ARG A 102 -24.72 -14.93 -6.78
CA ARG A 102 -23.33 -15.34 -6.97
C ARG A 102 -23.04 -15.72 -8.41
N LYS A 103 -23.95 -16.43 -9.07
CA LYS A 103 -23.83 -16.87 -10.45
C LYS A 103 -23.83 -15.69 -11.43
N VAL A 104 -24.69 -14.69 -11.20
CA VAL A 104 -24.78 -13.50 -12.04
C VAL A 104 -23.47 -12.71 -12.04
N LEU A 105 -22.83 -12.59 -10.88
CA LEU A 105 -21.55 -11.89 -10.74
C LEU A 105 -20.34 -12.76 -11.13
N GLY A 106 -20.48 -14.08 -11.12
CA GLY A 106 -19.37 -15.02 -11.18
C GLY A 106 -18.49 -14.94 -12.43
N LYS A 107 -19.07 -14.62 -13.60
CA LYS A 107 -18.29 -14.50 -14.85
C LYS A 107 -17.29 -13.33 -14.77
N THR A 108 -17.73 -12.18 -14.27
CA THR A 108 -16.90 -10.98 -14.18
C THR A 108 -15.71 -11.16 -13.23
N PHE A 109 -15.88 -11.97 -12.19
CA PHE A 109 -14.81 -12.28 -11.22
C PHE A 109 -14.12 -13.62 -11.49
N SER A 110 -14.21 -14.15 -12.72
CA SER A 110 -13.47 -15.34 -13.12
C SER A 110 -11.96 -15.04 -13.22
N PRO A 111 -11.07 -16.04 -13.05
CA PRO A 111 -9.62 -15.81 -13.12
C PRO A 111 -9.16 -15.08 -14.39
N GLY A 112 -9.63 -15.52 -15.57
CA GLY A 112 -9.25 -14.88 -16.84
C GLY A 112 -9.80 -13.46 -17.00
N SER A 113 -11.01 -13.18 -16.50
CA SER A 113 -11.55 -11.81 -16.49
C SER A 113 -10.76 -10.87 -15.60
N ILE A 114 -10.29 -11.36 -14.45
CA ILE A 114 -9.46 -10.57 -13.54
C ILE A 114 -8.06 -10.34 -14.12
N GLU A 115 -7.43 -11.37 -14.68
CA GLU A 115 -6.11 -11.26 -15.31
C GLU A 115 -6.10 -10.21 -16.43
N ALA A 116 -7.16 -10.16 -17.24
CA ALA A 116 -7.32 -9.16 -18.31
C ALA A 116 -7.38 -7.70 -17.81
N LEU A 117 -7.61 -7.46 -16.52
CA LEU A 117 -7.62 -6.10 -15.95
C LEU A 117 -6.22 -5.58 -15.62
N GLY A 118 -5.17 -6.40 -15.74
CA GLY A 118 -3.82 -6.06 -15.29
C GLY A 118 -3.29 -4.74 -15.85
N GLU A 119 -3.42 -4.52 -17.16
CA GLU A 119 -2.94 -3.29 -17.81
C GLU A 119 -3.72 -2.03 -17.36
N ALA A 120 -5.04 -2.15 -17.22
CA ALA A 120 -5.87 -1.05 -16.74
C ALA A 120 -5.54 -0.69 -15.28
N ILE A 121 -5.37 -1.70 -14.42
CA ILE A 121 -4.97 -1.52 -13.02
C ILE A 121 -3.58 -0.89 -12.93
N GLN A 122 -2.61 -1.35 -13.72
CA GLN A 122 -1.27 -0.76 -13.79
C GLN A 122 -1.32 0.72 -14.20
N THR A 123 -2.13 1.07 -15.21
CA THR A 123 -2.32 2.45 -15.67
C THR A 123 -2.88 3.34 -14.56
N ILE A 124 -3.95 2.89 -13.90
CA ILE A 124 -4.58 3.61 -12.77
C ILE A 124 -3.55 3.85 -11.66
N ILE A 125 -2.79 2.81 -11.28
CA ILE A 125 -1.75 2.91 -10.25
C ILE A 125 -0.66 3.89 -10.67
N ASP A 126 -0.15 3.78 -11.91
CA ASP A 126 0.91 4.65 -12.40
C ASP A 126 0.51 6.13 -12.38
N ASP A 127 -0.74 6.43 -12.72
CA ASP A 127 -1.29 7.78 -12.72
C ASP A 127 -1.51 8.33 -11.31
N GLN A 128 -1.95 7.50 -10.35
CA GLN A 128 -2.03 7.94 -8.95
C GLN A 128 -0.65 8.16 -8.34
N LEU A 129 0.33 7.31 -8.67
CA LEU A 129 1.69 7.45 -8.15
C LEU A 129 2.41 8.71 -8.68
N LYS A 130 2.05 9.22 -9.87
CA LYS A 130 2.57 10.50 -10.40
C LYS A 130 2.10 11.72 -9.59
N GLN A 131 1.00 11.58 -8.84
CA GLN A 131 0.35 12.68 -8.11
C GLN A 131 0.75 12.73 -6.64
N LEU A 132 1.59 11.79 -6.16
CA LEU A 132 2.01 11.77 -4.77
C LEU A 132 2.89 12.98 -4.44
N SER A 133 2.64 13.58 -3.29
CA SER A 133 3.58 14.53 -2.71
C SER A 133 4.88 13.81 -2.28
N PRO A 134 5.99 14.53 -2.01
CA PRO A 134 7.23 13.90 -1.51
C PRO A 134 7.09 13.20 -0.15
N ARG A 135 6.09 13.61 0.64
CA ARG A 135 5.79 13.06 1.97
C ARG A 135 4.30 12.73 2.07
N PRO A 136 3.83 11.73 1.33
CA PRO A 136 2.40 11.54 1.15
C PRO A 136 1.75 10.97 2.41
N GLU A 137 0.53 11.41 2.68
CA GLU A 137 -0.42 10.67 3.50
C GLU A 137 -1.04 9.58 2.61
N MET A 138 -0.64 8.33 2.82
CA MET A 138 -0.88 7.26 1.85
C MET A 138 -2.34 6.80 1.79
N MET A 139 -3.13 7.01 2.85
CA MET A 139 -4.55 6.65 2.81
C MET A 139 -5.30 7.57 1.83
N ASP A 140 -5.17 8.87 1.99
CA ASP A 140 -5.89 9.88 1.21
C ASP A 140 -5.27 10.11 -0.16
N GLU A 141 -3.95 10.16 -0.27
CA GLU A 141 -3.30 10.42 -1.55
C GLU A 141 -3.38 9.21 -2.50
N LEU A 142 -3.48 7.98 -1.98
CA LEU A 142 -3.38 6.74 -2.77
C LEU A 142 -4.46 5.69 -2.46
N PHE A 143 -4.46 5.10 -1.27
CA PHE A 143 -5.19 3.85 -1.02
C PHE A 143 -6.71 4.01 -1.03
N ASN A 144 -7.23 5.18 -0.65
CA ASN A 144 -8.65 5.48 -0.71
C ASN A 144 -9.17 5.66 -2.15
N LYS A 145 -8.27 5.93 -3.11
CA LYS A 145 -8.61 6.19 -4.51
C LYS A 145 -8.53 4.94 -5.38
N ILE A 146 -7.49 4.12 -5.21
CA ILE A 146 -7.19 2.99 -6.11
C ILE A 146 -8.38 2.03 -6.28
N PRO A 147 -8.99 1.46 -5.22
CA PRO A 147 -10.10 0.53 -5.40
C PRO A 147 -11.34 1.19 -6.03
N ALA A 148 -11.60 2.46 -5.69
CA ALA A 148 -12.73 3.22 -6.25
C ALA A 148 -12.53 3.49 -7.75
N LEU A 149 -11.31 3.80 -8.19
CA LEU A 149 -10.98 3.99 -9.61
C LEU A 149 -11.04 2.69 -10.41
N ILE A 150 -10.59 1.58 -9.82
CA ILE A 150 -10.70 0.24 -10.44
C ILE A 150 -12.17 -0.13 -10.62
N LEU A 151 -13.03 0.14 -9.62
CA LEU A 151 -14.46 -0.06 -9.78
C LEU A 151 -15.07 0.89 -10.82
N ALA A 152 -14.69 2.17 -10.83
CA ALA A 152 -15.17 3.09 -11.86
C ALA A 152 -14.84 2.59 -13.28
N TYR A 153 -13.64 2.03 -13.47
CA TYR A 153 -13.26 1.37 -14.72
C TYR A 153 -14.12 0.14 -15.02
N LEU A 154 -14.31 -0.76 -14.04
CA LEU A 154 -15.13 -1.98 -14.22
C LEU A 154 -16.58 -1.68 -14.58
N PHE A 155 -17.16 -0.61 -14.02
CA PHE A 155 -18.52 -0.17 -14.28
C PHE A 155 -18.63 0.72 -15.53
N ASP A 156 -17.50 1.08 -16.14
CA ASP A 156 -17.38 2.05 -17.24
C ASP A 156 -18.10 3.37 -16.93
N ILE A 157 -17.73 3.96 -15.79
CA ILE A 157 -18.24 5.27 -15.34
C ILE A 157 -17.08 6.28 -15.22
N PRO A 158 -17.38 7.60 -15.25
CA PRO A 158 -16.34 8.61 -15.13
C PRO A 158 -15.54 8.48 -13.82
N ALA A 159 -14.22 8.65 -13.89
CA ALA A 159 -13.34 8.59 -12.72
C ALA A 159 -13.75 9.58 -11.61
N ASN A 160 -14.31 10.75 -11.97
CA ASN A 160 -14.81 11.73 -11.01
C ASN A 160 -16.00 11.22 -10.19
N ASP A 161 -16.75 10.22 -10.67
CA ASP A 161 -17.82 9.58 -9.91
C ASP A 161 -17.28 8.57 -8.88
N ALA A 162 -16.00 8.15 -8.96
CA ALA A 162 -15.37 7.26 -7.98
C ALA A 162 -15.39 7.83 -6.55
N LEU A 163 -15.25 9.16 -6.42
CA LEU A 163 -15.36 9.84 -5.12
C LEU A 163 -16.77 9.78 -4.53
N LYS A 164 -17.81 9.85 -5.37
CA LYS A 164 -19.20 9.70 -4.93
C LYS A 164 -19.45 8.28 -4.42
N ILE A 165 -18.97 7.28 -5.15
CA ILE A 165 -19.03 5.86 -4.76
C ILE A 165 -18.41 5.65 -3.39
N ARG A 166 -17.24 6.25 -3.14
CA ARG A 166 -16.57 6.14 -1.85
C ARG A 166 -17.39 6.76 -0.73
N GLY A 167 -17.89 7.98 -0.94
CA GLY A 167 -18.74 8.68 0.04
C GLY A 167 -20.00 7.89 0.40
N TRP A 168 -20.69 7.33 -0.59
CA TRP A 168 -21.85 6.48 -0.33
C TRP A 168 -21.48 5.21 0.44
N THR A 169 -20.39 4.56 0.05
CA THR A 169 -19.94 3.31 0.69
C THR A 169 -19.59 3.53 2.15
N ASP A 170 -18.82 4.58 2.47
CA ASP A 170 -18.40 4.87 3.84
C ASP A 170 -19.64 5.12 4.74
N ALA A 171 -20.61 5.89 4.27
CA ALA A 171 -21.86 6.14 5.02
C ALA A 171 -22.68 4.84 5.25
N ILE A 172 -22.81 4.00 4.22
CA ILE A 172 -23.56 2.75 4.28
C ILE A 172 -22.89 1.73 5.22
N ILE A 173 -21.56 1.58 5.12
CA ILE A 173 -20.80 0.61 5.91
C ILE A 173 -20.96 0.89 7.41
N VAL A 174 -20.89 2.14 7.84
CA VAL A 174 -21.00 2.53 9.26
C VAL A 174 -22.28 1.95 9.87
N CYS A 175 -23.41 2.04 9.15
CA CYS A 175 -24.70 1.53 9.61
C CYS A 175 -24.77 -0.01 9.65
N MET A 176 -24.07 -0.71 8.75
CA MET A 176 -24.07 -2.18 8.74
C MET A 176 -23.25 -2.80 9.87
N VAL A 177 -22.24 -2.09 10.36
CA VAL A 177 -21.19 -2.67 11.20
C VAL A 177 -21.18 -2.17 12.63
N GLY A 178 -22.20 -1.39 13.01
CA GLY A 178 -22.30 -0.78 14.34
C GLY A 178 -21.14 0.16 14.63
N SER A 179 -20.69 0.92 13.63
CA SER A 179 -19.60 1.88 13.81
C SER A 179 -20.02 3.01 14.76
N THR A 180 -19.09 3.50 15.58
CA THR A 180 -19.29 4.60 16.53
C THR A 180 -18.88 5.97 15.98
N ASP A 181 -18.67 6.07 14.67
CA ASP A 181 -18.28 7.33 14.03
C ASP A 181 -19.40 8.36 14.12
N PRO A 182 -19.18 9.52 14.78
CA PRO A 182 -20.22 10.53 14.92
C PRO A 182 -20.56 11.25 13.60
N ALA A 183 -19.72 11.14 12.57
CA ALA A 183 -19.94 11.79 11.28
C ALA A 183 -21.02 11.10 10.43
N TYR A 184 -21.35 9.83 10.74
CA TYR A 184 -22.27 9.03 9.94
C TYR A 184 -23.31 8.38 10.85
N GLY A 185 -24.59 8.71 10.62
CA GLY A 185 -25.72 8.10 11.31
C GLY A 185 -26.63 7.30 10.38
N PRO A 186 -27.70 6.71 10.93
CA PRO A 186 -28.73 5.99 10.17
C PRO A 186 -29.32 6.81 9.01
N LYS A 187 -29.46 8.13 9.18
CA LYS A 187 -30.03 9.02 8.18
C LYS A 187 -29.09 9.19 6.99
N GLU A 188 -27.81 9.46 7.25
CA GLU A 188 -26.78 9.61 6.23
C GLU A 188 -26.59 8.32 5.44
N ALA A 189 -26.63 7.17 6.13
CA ALA A 189 -26.57 5.86 5.49
C ALA A 189 -27.76 5.61 4.55
N LEU A 190 -28.98 5.95 4.97
CA LEU A 190 -30.17 5.81 4.13
C LEU A 190 -30.12 6.73 2.91
N GLN A 191 -29.77 8.00 3.10
CA GLN A 191 -29.62 8.97 2.00
C GLN A 191 -28.57 8.50 0.99
N ALA A 192 -27.40 8.07 1.46
CA ALA A 192 -26.36 7.50 0.60
C ALA A 192 -26.86 6.27 -0.18
N MET A 193 -27.64 5.41 0.46
CA MET A 193 -28.23 4.24 -0.19
C MET A 193 -29.23 4.64 -1.27
N GLU A 194 -30.06 5.66 -1.04
CA GLU A 194 -31.01 6.17 -2.04
C GLU A 194 -30.31 6.80 -3.24
N GLU A 195 -29.33 7.66 -3.00
CA GLU A 195 -28.54 8.31 -4.06
C GLU A 195 -27.78 7.28 -4.92
N MET A 196 -27.17 6.28 -4.27
CA MET A 196 -26.50 5.19 -4.95
C MET A 196 -27.48 4.40 -5.83
N TYR A 197 -28.62 3.95 -5.28
CA TYR A 197 -29.61 3.20 -6.06
C TYR A 197 -30.17 4.02 -7.23
N ALA A 198 -30.41 5.32 -7.04
CA ALA A 198 -30.86 6.21 -8.10
C ALA A 198 -29.81 6.36 -9.21
N TYR A 199 -28.52 6.45 -8.85
CA TYR A 199 -27.43 6.47 -9.83
C TYR A 199 -27.39 5.20 -10.67
N PHE A 200 -27.45 4.03 -10.02
CA PHE A 200 -27.41 2.75 -10.72
C PHE A 200 -28.64 2.50 -11.57
N SER A 201 -29.84 2.85 -11.10
CA SER A 201 -31.05 2.76 -11.93
C SER A 201 -30.89 3.52 -13.25
N ARG A 202 -30.35 4.75 -13.21
CA ARG A 202 -30.04 5.53 -14.44
C ARG A 202 -28.94 4.87 -15.30
N LEU A 203 -27.89 4.32 -14.69
CA LEU A 203 -26.83 3.63 -15.41
C LEU A 203 -27.37 2.39 -16.15
N ILE A 204 -28.22 1.61 -15.49
CA ILE A 204 -28.87 0.42 -16.05
C ILE A 204 -29.75 0.82 -17.24
N GLY A 205 -30.58 1.85 -17.10
CA GLY A 205 -31.41 2.35 -18.20
C GLY A 205 -30.56 2.72 -19.43
N ARG A 206 -29.43 3.39 -19.24
CA ARG A 206 -28.48 3.71 -20.33
C ARG A 206 -27.89 2.44 -20.97
N ARG A 207 -27.45 1.46 -20.17
CA ARG A 207 -26.87 0.20 -20.67
C ARG A 207 -27.88 -0.74 -21.32
N ARG A 208 -29.16 -0.66 -20.96
CA ARG A 208 -30.23 -1.39 -21.66
C ARG A 208 -30.45 -0.84 -23.08
N LEU A 209 -30.29 0.46 -23.28
CA LEU A 209 -30.40 1.10 -24.60
C LEU A 209 -29.13 0.93 -25.46
N ALA A 210 -27.96 0.96 -24.82
CA ALA A 210 -26.66 0.80 -25.48
C ALA A 210 -25.73 -0.07 -24.62
N PRO A 211 -25.77 -1.41 -24.78
CA PRO A 211 -24.90 -2.32 -24.05
C PRO A 211 -23.41 -2.08 -24.35
N GLY A 212 -22.57 -2.14 -23.32
CA GLY A 212 -21.11 -2.07 -23.43
C GLY A 212 -20.45 -3.41 -23.08
N ASN A 213 -19.11 -3.39 -22.96
CA ASN A 213 -18.31 -4.55 -22.52
C ASN A 213 -18.04 -4.55 -21.00
N ASP A 214 -18.65 -3.63 -20.26
CA ASP A 214 -18.44 -3.40 -18.83
C ASP A 214 -19.19 -4.39 -17.91
N LEU A 215 -18.86 -4.36 -16.62
CA LEU A 215 -19.47 -5.20 -15.58
C LEU A 215 -20.99 -5.05 -15.55
N VAL A 216 -21.53 -3.84 -15.72
CA VAL A 216 -22.97 -3.60 -15.65
C VAL A 216 -23.67 -4.32 -16.79
N SER A 217 -23.21 -4.16 -18.03
CA SER A 217 -23.78 -4.87 -19.19
C SER A 217 -23.67 -6.39 -19.07
N GLN A 218 -22.56 -6.92 -18.57
CA GLN A 218 -22.40 -8.36 -18.36
C GLN A 218 -23.35 -8.90 -17.29
N VAL A 219 -23.52 -8.17 -16.19
CA VAL A 219 -24.43 -8.54 -15.10
C VAL A 219 -25.87 -8.43 -15.62
N ILE A 220 -26.26 -7.41 -16.41
CA ILE A 220 -27.62 -7.28 -16.99
C ILE A 220 -27.93 -8.54 -17.81
N ALA A 221 -27.05 -8.90 -18.75
CA ALA A 221 -27.26 -10.05 -19.61
C ALA A 221 -27.38 -11.37 -18.82
N ALA A 222 -26.58 -11.53 -17.76
CA ALA A 222 -26.65 -12.70 -16.89
C ALA A 222 -27.93 -12.73 -16.04
N GLY A 223 -28.38 -11.59 -15.53
CA GLY A 223 -29.61 -11.43 -14.76
C GLY A 223 -30.86 -11.70 -15.59
N ASP A 224 -30.94 -11.15 -16.81
CA ASP A 224 -32.05 -11.36 -17.74
C ASP A 224 -32.18 -12.86 -18.10
N LYS A 225 -31.05 -13.55 -18.35
CA LYS A 225 -31.02 -15.01 -18.58
C LYS A 225 -31.46 -15.83 -17.37
N ALA A 226 -31.25 -15.31 -16.15
CA ALA A 226 -31.66 -15.95 -14.92
C ALA A 226 -33.08 -15.57 -14.46
N SER A 227 -33.79 -14.74 -15.23
CA SER A 227 -35.10 -14.18 -14.86
C SER A 227 -35.09 -13.49 -13.49
N MET A 228 -33.98 -12.82 -13.16
CA MET A 228 -33.83 -12.08 -11.90
C MET A 228 -34.64 -10.78 -11.96
N SER A 229 -35.25 -10.40 -10.83
CA SER A 229 -35.99 -9.13 -10.75
C SER A 229 -35.06 -7.92 -10.91
N GLU A 230 -35.59 -6.80 -11.38
CA GLU A 230 -34.82 -5.56 -11.51
C GLU A 230 -34.29 -5.06 -10.16
N GLU A 231 -35.05 -5.27 -9.08
CA GLU A 231 -34.66 -4.92 -7.72
C GLU A 231 -33.48 -5.76 -7.22
N ASP A 232 -33.54 -7.09 -7.41
CA ASP A 232 -32.46 -7.98 -6.97
C ASP A 232 -31.19 -7.77 -7.80
N PHE A 233 -31.37 -7.46 -9.08
CA PHE A 233 -30.31 -7.05 -9.98
C PHE A 233 -29.59 -5.78 -9.50
N LEU A 234 -30.36 -4.72 -9.26
CA LEU A 234 -29.85 -3.44 -8.77
C LEU A 234 -29.16 -3.61 -7.42
N ALA A 235 -29.71 -4.48 -6.56
CA ALA A 235 -29.12 -4.84 -5.27
C ALA A 235 -27.72 -5.48 -5.43
N GLN A 236 -27.50 -6.34 -6.43
CA GLN A 236 -26.17 -6.95 -6.65
C GLN A 236 -25.12 -5.94 -7.13
N LEU A 237 -25.49 -4.99 -8.00
CA LEU A 237 -24.57 -3.92 -8.43
C LEU A 237 -24.22 -2.99 -7.28
N ALA A 238 -25.23 -2.58 -6.50
CA ALA A 238 -25.04 -1.77 -5.31
C ALA A 238 -24.13 -2.46 -4.28
N PHE A 239 -24.33 -3.77 -4.07
CA PHE A 239 -23.52 -4.57 -3.16
C PHE A 239 -22.03 -4.56 -3.54
N ILE A 240 -21.68 -4.73 -4.82
CA ILE A 240 -20.27 -4.78 -5.26
C ILE A 240 -19.52 -3.51 -4.87
N LEU A 241 -20.14 -2.34 -5.03
CA LEU A 241 -19.50 -1.07 -4.66
C LEU A 241 -19.17 -1.02 -3.17
N VAL A 242 -20.15 -1.37 -2.35
CA VAL A 242 -20.01 -1.33 -0.89
C VAL A 242 -18.94 -2.31 -0.43
N ALA A 243 -18.89 -3.49 -1.05
CA ALA A 243 -17.96 -4.54 -0.65
C ALA A 243 -16.50 -4.27 -1.06
N ALA A 244 -16.27 -3.66 -2.23
CA ALA A 244 -14.96 -3.65 -2.88
C ALA A 244 -14.12 -2.38 -2.66
N THR A 245 -14.65 -1.31 -2.07
CA THR A 245 -13.87 -0.07 -1.86
C THR A 245 -13.12 -0.05 -0.54
N THR A 246 -13.84 0.06 0.58
CA THR A 246 -13.25 0.33 1.90
C THR A 246 -12.34 -0.81 2.38
N THR A 247 -12.75 -2.07 2.18
CA THR A 247 -11.97 -3.23 2.64
C THR A 247 -10.63 -3.37 1.89
N SER A 248 -10.63 -3.11 0.59
CA SER A 248 -9.40 -3.08 -0.22
C SER A 248 -8.47 -1.96 0.23
N ALA A 249 -8.99 -0.73 0.35
CA ALA A 249 -8.20 0.44 0.76
C ALA A 249 -7.52 0.21 2.12
N ASP A 250 -8.27 -0.31 3.09
CA ASP A 250 -7.76 -0.62 4.43
C ASP A 250 -6.69 -1.71 4.40
N GLN A 251 -6.90 -2.76 3.62
CA GLN A 251 -5.94 -3.85 3.52
C GLN A 251 -4.64 -3.39 2.85
N LEU A 252 -4.69 -2.51 1.84
CA LEU A 252 -3.50 -1.89 1.24
C LEU A 252 -2.71 -1.09 2.27
N GLY A 253 -3.39 -0.25 3.07
CA GLY A 253 -2.75 0.48 4.18
C GLY A 253 -2.10 -0.44 5.20
N ILE A 254 -2.76 -1.54 5.57
CA ILE A 254 -2.24 -2.55 6.49
C ILE A 254 -0.98 -3.23 5.94
N ILE A 255 -0.99 -3.62 4.66
CA ILE A 255 0.18 -4.25 4.02
C ILE A 255 1.38 -3.28 4.08
N LEU A 256 1.18 -2.02 3.70
CA LEU A 256 2.23 -1.00 3.76
C LEU A 256 2.78 -0.84 5.18
N PHE A 257 1.88 -0.74 6.17
CA PHE A 257 2.27 -0.63 7.58
C PHE A 257 3.19 -1.78 8.00
N TYR A 258 2.80 -3.04 7.77
CA TYR A 258 3.60 -4.18 8.21
C TYR A 258 4.95 -4.28 7.48
N LEU A 259 5.01 -3.88 6.21
CA LEU A 259 6.26 -3.82 5.44
C LEU A 259 7.20 -2.72 5.94
N LEU A 260 6.68 -1.54 6.32
CA LEU A 260 7.50 -0.41 6.76
C LEU A 260 7.78 -0.37 8.27
N GLU A 261 7.00 -1.07 9.09
CA GLU A 261 7.19 -1.15 10.55
C GLU A 261 8.62 -1.62 10.92
N LYS A 262 9.21 -2.47 10.07
CA LYS A 262 10.60 -2.90 10.18
C LYS A 262 11.31 -2.63 8.85
N PRO A 263 12.32 -1.74 8.79
CA PRO A 263 13.02 -1.41 7.54
C PRO A 263 13.57 -2.63 6.77
N LYS A 264 13.99 -3.68 7.49
CA LYS A 264 14.46 -4.93 6.90
C LYS A 264 13.39 -5.69 6.09
N ARG A 265 12.09 -5.49 6.38
CA ARG A 265 11.00 -6.15 5.64
C ARG A 265 10.82 -5.51 4.27
N TRP A 266 10.76 -4.17 4.21
CA TRP A 266 10.74 -3.44 2.93
C TRP A 266 11.94 -3.80 2.05
N ALA A 267 13.16 -3.80 2.63
CA ALA A 267 14.37 -4.22 1.92
C ALA A 267 14.27 -5.68 1.42
N ALA A 268 13.81 -6.61 2.26
CA ALA A 268 13.69 -8.02 1.87
C ALA A 268 12.73 -8.26 0.70
N VAL A 269 11.64 -7.50 0.60
CA VAL A 269 10.68 -7.60 -0.52
C VAL A 269 11.17 -6.83 -1.74
N ARG A 270 11.91 -5.74 -1.55
CA ARG A 270 12.58 -5.02 -2.65
C ARG A 270 13.64 -5.88 -3.34
N ASP A 271 14.46 -6.55 -2.54
CA ASP A 271 15.58 -7.37 -3.01
C ASP A 271 15.12 -8.72 -3.60
N ASP A 272 13.87 -9.11 -3.34
CA ASP A 272 13.23 -10.29 -3.89
C ASP A 272 11.73 -10.03 -4.14
N PRO A 273 11.38 -9.54 -5.34
CA PRO A 273 10.01 -9.21 -5.71
C PRO A 273 9.02 -10.39 -5.63
N ASP A 274 9.49 -11.65 -5.66
CA ASP A 274 8.61 -12.82 -5.49
C ASP A 274 8.02 -12.87 -4.07
N LYS A 275 8.61 -12.16 -3.10
CA LYS A 275 8.07 -12.02 -1.74
C LYS A 275 6.88 -11.07 -1.63
N VAL A 276 6.49 -10.35 -2.69
CA VAL A 276 5.31 -9.47 -2.67
C VAL A 276 4.05 -10.28 -2.35
N ASP A 277 3.86 -11.42 -3.02
CA ASP A 277 2.70 -12.28 -2.79
C ASP A 277 2.68 -12.81 -1.35
N ALA A 278 3.84 -13.24 -0.83
CA ALA A 278 3.98 -13.70 0.55
C ALA A 278 3.67 -12.60 1.59
N ALA A 279 4.09 -11.36 1.31
CA ALA A 279 3.76 -10.21 2.15
C ALA A 279 2.26 -9.92 2.19
N ILE A 280 1.58 -10.02 1.04
CA ILE A 280 0.14 -9.83 0.91
C ILE A 280 -0.61 -10.89 1.73
N GLU A 281 -0.28 -12.17 1.55
CA GLU A 281 -0.92 -13.26 2.31
C GLU A 281 -0.67 -13.14 3.82
N GLU A 282 0.55 -12.80 4.24
CA GLU A 282 0.86 -12.68 5.66
C GLU A 282 0.17 -11.47 6.30
N ALA A 283 0.01 -10.35 5.57
CA ALA A 283 -0.76 -9.20 6.03
C ALA A 283 -2.25 -9.53 6.17
N LEU A 284 -2.84 -10.22 5.17
CA LEU A 284 -4.21 -10.71 5.20
C LEU A 284 -4.44 -11.66 6.39
N ARG A 285 -3.48 -12.54 6.68
CA ARG A 285 -3.54 -13.42 7.85
C ARG A 285 -3.48 -12.61 9.14
N ILE A 286 -2.39 -11.89 9.37
CA ILE A 286 -2.10 -11.31 10.69
C ILE A 286 -3.04 -10.17 11.07
N CYS A 287 -3.57 -9.46 10.08
CA CYS A 287 -4.40 -8.27 10.28
C CYS A 287 -5.37 -8.11 9.09
N PRO A 288 -6.39 -8.97 8.98
CA PRO A 288 -7.41 -8.81 7.94
C PRO A 288 -8.18 -7.52 8.16
N ALA A 289 -8.38 -6.72 7.11
CA ALA A 289 -9.19 -5.51 7.16
C ALA A 289 -10.63 -5.82 7.60
N GLY A 290 -11.23 -6.89 7.06
CA GLY A 290 -12.47 -7.48 7.57
C GLY A 290 -12.20 -8.46 8.72
N GLN A 291 -12.27 -7.99 9.96
CA GLN A 291 -11.90 -8.78 11.14
C GLN A 291 -12.86 -9.91 11.46
N LEU A 292 -14.15 -9.76 11.14
CA LEU A 292 -15.18 -10.72 11.49
C LEU A 292 -16.30 -10.77 10.45
N SER A 293 -17.14 -11.80 10.54
CA SER A 293 -18.39 -11.88 9.78
C SER A 293 -19.54 -12.28 10.70
N HIS A 294 -20.71 -11.72 10.47
CA HIS A 294 -21.91 -12.04 11.25
C HIS A 294 -22.65 -13.25 10.68
N ARG A 295 -23.37 -13.94 11.56
CA ARG A 295 -24.33 -15.00 11.26
C ARG A 295 -25.52 -14.89 12.21
N VAL A 296 -26.65 -15.42 11.81
CA VAL A 296 -27.78 -15.71 12.71
C VAL A 296 -27.98 -17.22 12.78
N LEU A 297 -28.29 -17.75 13.96
CA LEU A 297 -28.54 -19.18 14.13
C LEU A 297 -29.93 -19.56 13.65
N THR A 298 -30.00 -20.61 12.83
CA THR A 298 -31.28 -21.16 12.33
C THR A 298 -31.86 -22.23 13.25
N GLU A 299 -31.03 -22.78 14.13
CA GLU A 299 -31.33 -23.78 15.14
C GLU A 299 -30.42 -23.61 16.36
N ASP A 300 -30.74 -24.25 17.48
CA ASP A 300 -29.88 -24.27 18.66
C ASP A 300 -28.58 -25.03 18.36
N VAL A 301 -27.44 -24.45 18.76
CA VAL A 301 -26.11 -25.03 18.59
C VAL A 301 -25.39 -25.13 19.92
N VAL A 302 -24.97 -26.35 20.27
CA VAL A 302 -24.14 -26.60 21.45
C VAL A 302 -22.67 -26.66 21.02
N LEU A 303 -21.82 -25.81 21.59
CA LEU A 303 -20.39 -25.74 21.30
C LEU A 303 -19.62 -25.38 22.57
N HIS A 304 -18.56 -26.14 22.88
CA HIS A 304 -17.73 -25.95 24.09
C HIS A 304 -18.57 -25.83 25.40
N GLY A 305 -19.64 -26.62 25.52
CA GLY A 305 -20.55 -26.61 26.68
C GLY A 305 -21.48 -25.39 26.79
N LYS A 306 -21.48 -24.50 25.79
CA LYS A 306 -22.42 -23.38 25.68
C LYS A 306 -23.51 -23.70 24.66
N THR A 307 -24.74 -23.32 24.97
CA THR A 307 -25.87 -23.42 24.04
C THR A 307 -26.16 -22.04 23.48
N MET A 308 -25.92 -21.86 22.19
CA MET A 308 -26.31 -20.69 21.42
C MET A 308 -27.69 -20.99 20.81
N ARG A 309 -28.67 -20.11 21.03
CA ARG A 309 -30.07 -20.33 20.67
C ARG A 309 -30.38 -19.87 19.26
N LYS A 310 -31.37 -20.52 18.64
CA LYS A 310 -31.96 -20.06 17.38
C LYS A 310 -32.34 -18.58 17.44
N GLY A 311 -31.99 -17.83 16.39
CA GLY A 311 -32.24 -16.40 16.27
C GLY A 311 -31.16 -15.51 16.86
N GLU A 312 -30.23 -16.05 17.65
CA GLU A 312 -29.12 -15.28 18.19
C GLU A 312 -28.05 -15.00 17.13
N LEU A 313 -27.41 -13.84 17.26
CA LEU A 313 -26.28 -13.45 16.43
C LEU A 313 -25.01 -14.17 16.87
N VAL A 314 -24.20 -14.58 15.89
CA VAL A 314 -22.87 -15.14 16.09
C VAL A 314 -21.87 -14.42 15.21
N PHE A 315 -20.84 -13.86 15.83
CA PHE A 315 -19.74 -13.17 15.18
C PHE A 315 -18.55 -14.12 15.06
N LEU A 316 -18.16 -14.38 13.84
CA LEU A 316 -17.06 -15.26 13.51
C LEU A 316 -15.78 -14.42 13.40
N ILE A 317 -14.96 -14.41 14.46
CA ILE A 317 -13.82 -13.49 14.58
C ILE A 317 -12.60 -14.04 13.83
N ARG A 318 -12.57 -13.78 12.52
CA ARG A 318 -11.47 -14.17 11.61
C ARG A 318 -10.11 -13.65 12.07
N ALA A 319 -10.04 -12.41 12.57
CA ALA A 319 -8.81 -11.83 13.09
C ALA A 319 -8.24 -12.61 14.30
N ALA A 320 -9.11 -13.20 15.12
CA ALA A 320 -8.72 -14.08 16.22
C ALA A 320 -8.28 -15.46 15.70
N ALA A 321 -9.08 -16.06 14.83
CA ALA A 321 -8.80 -17.35 14.20
C ALA A 321 -7.46 -17.37 13.44
N ASN A 322 -7.17 -16.30 12.69
CA ASN A 322 -5.93 -16.17 11.95
C ASN A 322 -4.68 -16.02 12.84
N ARG A 323 -4.88 -15.81 14.15
CA ARG A 323 -3.82 -15.78 15.17
C ARG A 323 -3.96 -16.88 16.21
N ASP A 324 -4.63 -17.96 15.87
CA ASP A 324 -4.76 -19.13 16.74
C ASP A 324 -3.44 -19.94 16.75
N PRO A 325 -2.75 -20.08 17.89
CA PRO A 325 -1.51 -20.87 17.98
C PRO A 325 -1.73 -22.37 17.72
N ALA A 326 -2.97 -22.88 17.88
CA ALA A 326 -3.28 -24.26 17.52
C ALA A 326 -3.23 -24.51 16.00
N HIS A 327 -3.29 -23.44 15.19
CA HIS A 327 -3.29 -23.55 13.72
C HIS A 327 -2.09 -22.86 13.06
N PHE A 328 -1.61 -21.74 13.59
CA PHE A 328 -0.46 -21.00 13.08
C PHE A 328 0.65 -20.91 14.13
N ALA A 329 1.84 -21.45 13.84
CA ALA A 329 3.01 -21.27 14.69
C ALA A 329 3.44 -19.79 14.75
N HIS A 330 3.83 -19.32 15.94
CA HIS A 330 4.16 -17.92 16.22
C HIS A 330 3.15 -16.93 15.58
N PRO A 331 1.86 -17.00 15.96
CA PRO A 331 0.77 -16.38 15.22
C PRO A 331 0.83 -14.84 15.19
N ASP A 332 1.46 -14.22 16.19
CA ASP A 332 1.58 -12.76 16.32
C ASP A 332 2.79 -12.17 15.59
N ARG A 333 3.63 -13.00 14.95
CA ARG A 333 4.77 -12.55 14.15
C ARG A 333 4.38 -12.44 12.68
N PHE A 334 4.63 -11.28 12.08
CA PHE A 334 4.64 -11.11 10.62
C PHE A 334 5.86 -11.81 10.04
N ASP A 335 5.63 -12.87 9.28
CA ASP A 335 6.65 -13.74 8.69
C ASP A 335 6.48 -13.89 7.17
N LEU A 336 7.41 -13.31 6.41
CA LEU A 336 7.45 -13.40 4.95
C LEU A 336 7.69 -14.82 4.41
N TYR A 337 8.15 -15.75 5.26
CA TYR A 337 8.51 -17.10 4.84
C TYR A 337 7.45 -18.15 5.23
N ARG A 338 6.31 -17.70 5.77
CA ARG A 338 5.22 -18.58 6.17
C ARG A 338 4.62 -19.29 4.95
N GLN A 339 4.84 -20.60 4.87
CA GLN A 339 4.31 -21.44 3.80
C GLN A 339 2.79 -21.68 3.91
N LYS A 340 2.26 -21.69 5.14
CA LYS A 340 0.85 -21.98 5.40
C LYS A 340 -0.03 -20.75 5.12
N GLN A 341 -0.83 -20.82 4.05
CA GLN A 341 -1.66 -19.71 3.55
C GLN A 341 -3.19 -19.96 3.65
N ASP A 342 -3.63 -20.87 4.54
CA ASP A 342 -5.04 -21.21 4.74
C ASP A 342 -5.77 -20.27 5.72
N HIS A 343 -5.41 -18.98 5.70
CA HIS A 343 -6.03 -17.96 6.54
C HIS A 343 -7.49 -17.70 6.15
N LEU A 344 -8.30 -17.19 7.08
CA LEU A 344 -9.73 -16.94 6.89
C LEU A 344 -10.05 -15.50 6.48
N ALA A 345 -9.08 -14.68 6.06
CA ALA A 345 -9.31 -13.27 5.68
C ALA A 345 -10.44 -13.11 4.65
N PHE A 346 -10.50 -13.99 3.66
CA PHE A 346 -11.55 -14.03 2.63
C PHE A 346 -12.77 -14.89 3.00
N GLY A 347 -12.84 -15.38 4.24
CA GLY A 347 -13.84 -16.33 4.71
C GLY A 347 -13.64 -17.74 4.17
N ARG A 348 -14.66 -18.58 4.33
CA ARG A 348 -14.75 -19.96 3.81
C ARG A 348 -16.22 -20.29 3.51
N GLY A 349 -16.47 -21.33 2.71
CA GLY A 349 -17.82 -21.80 2.41
C GLY A 349 -18.51 -21.01 1.28
N PRO A 350 -19.85 -21.02 1.21
CA PRO A 350 -20.62 -20.43 0.10
C PRO A 350 -20.32 -18.93 -0.12
N HIS A 351 -20.06 -18.19 0.96
CA HIS A 351 -19.73 -16.76 0.92
C HIS A 351 -18.23 -16.47 0.81
N TYR A 352 -17.41 -17.43 0.37
CA TYR A 352 -15.99 -17.17 0.12
C TYR A 352 -15.80 -15.98 -0.83
N CYS A 353 -14.89 -15.06 -0.48
CA CYS A 353 -14.77 -13.76 -1.15
C CYS A 353 -14.62 -13.90 -2.66
N MET A 354 -15.55 -13.28 -3.38
CA MET A 354 -15.56 -13.25 -4.84
C MET A 354 -14.46 -12.34 -5.39
N GLY A 355 -14.24 -11.18 -4.76
CA GLY A 355 -13.24 -10.19 -5.15
C GLY A 355 -11.79 -10.53 -4.77
N ARG A 356 -11.52 -11.71 -4.20
CA ARG A 356 -10.17 -12.06 -3.69
C ARG A 356 -9.09 -11.98 -4.76
N LEU A 357 -9.38 -12.40 -6.00
CA LEU A 357 -8.41 -12.42 -7.09
C LEU A 357 -8.12 -11.00 -7.55
N LEU A 358 -9.16 -10.16 -7.63
CA LEU A 358 -9.02 -8.74 -7.96
C LEU A 358 -8.16 -8.02 -6.92
N PHE A 359 -8.45 -8.22 -5.62
CA PHE A 359 -7.66 -7.64 -4.54
C PHE A 359 -6.18 -8.08 -4.59
N LYS A 360 -5.92 -9.38 -4.81
CA LYS A 360 -4.54 -9.87 -4.90
C LYS A 360 -3.81 -9.28 -6.10
N LEU A 361 -4.48 -9.16 -7.25
CA LEU A 361 -3.91 -8.53 -8.44
C LEU A 361 -3.60 -7.05 -8.22
N GLU A 362 -4.56 -6.26 -7.70
CA GLU A 362 -4.33 -4.82 -7.44
C GLU A 362 -3.21 -4.60 -6.41
N ALA A 363 -3.19 -5.38 -5.32
CA ALA A 363 -2.15 -5.28 -4.31
C ALA A 363 -0.78 -5.65 -4.88
N LYS A 364 -0.69 -6.74 -5.66
CA LYS A 364 0.56 -7.17 -6.29
C LYS A 364 1.12 -6.09 -7.22
N ILE A 365 0.30 -5.57 -8.12
CA ILE A 365 0.71 -4.50 -9.06
C ILE A 365 1.15 -3.26 -8.28
N LEU A 366 0.38 -2.85 -7.28
CA LEU A 366 0.66 -1.67 -6.47
C LEU A 366 1.98 -1.78 -5.71
N PHE A 367 2.18 -2.85 -4.94
CA PHE A 367 3.38 -3.01 -4.13
C PHE A 367 4.62 -3.26 -4.97
N THR A 368 4.53 -3.99 -6.07
CA THR A 368 5.63 -4.13 -7.04
C THR A 368 6.03 -2.77 -7.60
N THR A 369 5.05 -1.94 -7.96
CA THR A 369 5.30 -0.60 -8.50
C THR A 369 5.89 0.36 -7.46
N LEU A 370 5.40 0.33 -6.22
CA LEU A 370 5.94 1.12 -5.11
C LEU A 370 7.38 0.74 -4.78
N LEU A 371 7.70 -0.55 -4.73
CA LEU A 371 9.07 -1.04 -4.48
C LEU A 371 10.04 -0.59 -5.57
N ARG A 372 9.60 -0.64 -6.84
CA ARG A 372 10.38 -0.18 -7.99
C ARG A 372 10.60 1.34 -7.99
N ARG A 373 9.56 2.13 -7.72
CA ARG A 373 9.63 3.61 -7.80
C ARG A 373 10.22 4.26 -6.55
N PHE A 374 9.96 3.69 -5.38
CA PHE A 374 10.31 4.25 -4.07
C PHE A 374 11.05 3.22 -3.19
N PRO A 375 12.22 2.73 -3.64
CA PRO A 375 12.95 1.63 -2.97
C PRO A 375 13.43 1.98 -1.56
N HIS A 376 13.43 3.26 -1.18
CA HIS A 376 13.88 3.77 0.11
C HIS A 376 12.74 4.44 0.91
N MET A 377 11.48 4.17 0.55
CA MET A 377 10.32 4.64 1.29
C MET A 377 10.36 4.17 2.74
N HIS A 378 10.02 5.06 3.68
CA HIS A 378 10.00 4.74 5.11
C HIS A 378 8.96 5.57 5.87
N LEU A 379 8.57 5.09 7.05
CA LEU A 379 7.71 5.84 7.97
C LEU A 379 8.44 7.07 8.51
N ILE A 380 7.74 8.21 8.56
CA ILE A 380 8.30 9.45 9.11
C ILE A 380 8.46 9.31 10.64
N LYS A 381 9.68 9.51 11.14
CA LYS A 381 9.99 9.46 12.58
C LYS A 381 9.15 10.47 13.36
N GLY A 382 8.54 10.04 14.46
CA GLY A 382 7.70 10.89 15.31
C GLY A 382 6.28 11.11 14.79
N ARG A 383 5.91 10.52 13.65
CA ARG A 383 4.54 10.56 13.10
C ARG A 383 3.99 9.14 12.97
N PRO A 384 3.61 8.48 14.09
CA PRO A 384 3.14 7.11 14.05
C PRO A 384 1.83 6.99 13.25
N PRO A 385 1.62 5.88 12.53
CA PRO A 385 0.35 5.60 11.86
C PRO A 385 -0.81 5.64 12.86
N ARG A 386 -1.96 6.18 12.43
CA ARG A 386 -3.19 6.25 13.24
C ARG A 386 -4.17 5.19 12.75
N TRP A 387 -4.51 4.26 13.62
CA TRP A 387 -5.58 3.28 13.38
C TRP A 387 -6.95 3.92 13.58
N ARG A 388 -7.94 3.45 12.82
CA ARG A 388 -9.34 3.77 13.13
C ARG A 388 -9.76 3.02 14.39
N ASP A 389 -10.68 3.63 15.14
CA ASP A 389 -11.13 3.20 16.46
C ASP A 389 -12.65 3.09 16.55
N ASN A 390 -13.34 3.16 15.41
CA ASN A 390 -14.79 3.27 15.32
C ASN A 390 -15.51 1.95 15.01
N SER A 391 -14.82 0.86 14.68
CA SER A 391 -15.46 -0.42 14.35
C SER A 391 -14.60 -1.62 14.74
N LEU A 392 -15.22 -2.64 15.36
CA LEU A 392 -14.57 -3.95 15.57
C LEU A 392 -14.59 -4.80 14.30
N GLN A 393 -15.56 -4.60 13.40
CA GLN A 393 -15.67 -5.41 12.19
C GLN A 393 -14.61 -5.06 11.16
N PHE A 394 -14.31 -3.77 11.01
CA PHE A 394 -13.32 -3.29 10.07
C PHE A 394 -12.12 -2.70 10.80
N ARG A 395 -10.94 -3.09 10.36
CA ARG A 395 -9.68 -2.53 10.83
C ARG A 395 -8.96 -1.89 9.66
N GLY A 396 -8.53 -0.66 9.85
CA GLY A 396 -7.80 0.10 8.84
C GLY A 396 -7.05 1.26 9.48
N LEU A 397 -6.20 1.89 8.68
CA LEU A 397 -5.50 3.11 9.07
C LEU A 397 -6.38 4.31 8.67
N GLY A 398 -6.55 5.24 9.61
CA GLY A 398 -7.04 6.57 9.29
C GLY A 398 -5.91 7.47 8.76
N ARG A 399 -4.65 7.13 9.06
CA ARG A 399 -3.48 7.88 8.59
C ARG A 399 -2.20 7.05 8.58
N ILE A 400 -1.41 7.13 7.53
CA ILE A 400 -0.03 6.62 7.44
C ILE A 400 0.80 7.54 6.52
N GLU A 401 1.64 8.36 7.13
CA GLU A 401 2.57 9.22 6.39
C GLU A 401 3.89 8.51 6.17
N VAL A 402 4.40 8.63 4.94
CA VAL A 402 5.70 8.11 4.56
C VAL A 402 6.55 9.22 3.96
N GLU A 403 7.85 9.04 3.98
CA GLU A 403 8.76 9.76 3.11
C GLU A 403 9.14 8.79 1.99
N LEU A 404 8.91 9.17 0.72
CA LEU A 404 9.19 8.32 -0.45
C LEU A 404 10.70 8.12 -0.72
N ALA A 405 11.52 8.67 0.18
CA ALA A 405 12.94 9.04 0.08
C ALA A 405 13.16 10.40 -0.59
N PRO A 406 14.12 11.19 -0.10
CA PRO A 406 14.28 12.57 -0.54
C PRO A 406 14.81 12.63 -1.96
N VAL A 407 14.48 13.74 -2.63
CA VAL A 407 15.26 14.31 -3.73
C VAL A 407 16.74 14.11 -3.40
N THR A 408 17.48 13.40 -4.26
CA THR A 408 18.91 13.11 -4.11
C THR A 408 19.75 14.36 -4.35
N ASP A 409 19.57 15.41 -3.55
CA ASP A 409 20.35 16.65 -3.61
C ASP A 409 21.14 16.88 -2.31
N VAL A 410 21.59 15.81 -1.64
CA VAL A 410 22.65 15.97 -0.64
C VAL A 410 23.95 16.23 -1.37
N ILE A 411 24.28 17.50 -1.56
CA ILE A 411 25.56 17.94 -2.11
C ILE A 411 26.65 17.63 -1.08
N THR A 412 27.42 16.57 -1.33
CA THR A 412 28.61 16.26 -0.52
C THR A 412 29.80 16.99 -1.11
N ARG A 413 30.50 17.79 -0.30
CA ARG A 413 31.64 18.61 -0.73
C ARG A 413 32.94 18.03 -0.20
N CYS A 414 33.95 17.96 -1.06
CA CYS A 414 35.31 17.62 -0.73
C CYS A 414 36.18 18.88 -0.89
N PHE A 415 36.95 19.20 0.15
CA PHE A 415 37.95 20.27 0.11
C PHE A 415 39.34 19.64 -0.01
N SER A 416 40.22 20.28 -0.77
CA SER A 416 41.63 19.88 -0.82
C SER A 416 42.44 20.62 0.26
N ALA A 417 43.76 20.45 0.24
CA ALA A 417 44.68 21.21 1.08
C ALA A 417 44.86 22.68 0.63
N ALA A 418 44.26 23.08 -0.50
CA ALA A 418 44.39 24.42 -1.04
C ALA A 418 43.87 25.49 -0.07
N PRO A 419 44.72 26.43 0.41
CA PRO A 419 44.34 27.43 1.40
C PRO A 419 43.32 28.45 0.89
N TRP A 420 43.20 28.60 -0.44
CA TRP A 420 42.31 29.55 -1.08
C TRP A 420 40.87 29.04 -1.25
N GLU A 421 40.57 27.74 -1.16
CA GLU A 421 39.20 27.20 -1.30
C GLU A 421 38.23 27.82 -0.29
N LYS A 422 38.68 27.98 0.97
CA LYS A 422 37.91 28.63 2.03
C LYS A 422 37.70 30.13 1.78
N LYS A 423 38.69 30.80 1.18
CA LYS A 423 38.62 32.25 0.91
C LYS A 423 37.80 32.57 -0.34
N GLY A 424 37.90 31.72 -1.37
CA GLY A 424 37.23 31.88 -2.66
C GLY A 424 35.81 31.32 -2.71
N GLY A 425 35.35 30.62 -1.66
CA GLY A 425 33.97 30.15 -1.56
C GLY A 425 33.63 28.95 -2.46
N TYR A 426 34.61 28.11 -2.78
CA TYR A 426 34.40 26.90 -3.58
C TYR A 426 35.07 25.67 -2.94
N CYS A 427 34.67 24.47 -3.35
CA CYS A 427 35.26 23.21 -2.93
C CYS A 427 35.95 22.51 -4.10
N ARG A 428 36.96 21.67 -3.82
CA ARG A 428 37.70 20.91 -4.84
C ARG A 428 36.79 20.05 -5.71
N ALA A 429 35.85 19.35 -5.08
CA ALA A 429 34.89 18.52 -5.76
C ALA A 429 33.57 18.47 -4.99
N LEU A 430 32.48 18.28 -5.71
CA LEU A 430 31.17 18.00 -5.12
C LEU A 430 30.50 16.83 -5.81
N ARG A 431 29.70 16.10 -5.05
CA ARG A 431 28.85 15.01 -5.53
C ARG A 431 27.38 15.42 -5.46
N VAL A 432 26.66 15.23 -6.56
CA VAL A 432 25.19 15.31 -6.63
C VAL A 432 24.67 14.03 -7.27
N GLY A 433 23.89 13.24 -6.52
CA GLY A 433 23.49 11.90 -6.95
C GLY A 433 24.70 11.00 -7.28
N ASN A 434 24.79 10.59 -8.56
CA ASN A 434 25.88 9.77 -9.10
C ASN A 434 26.96 10.57 -9.85
N LEU A 435 26.79 11.88 -10.03
CA LEU A 435 27.75 12.74 -10.72
C LEU A 435 28.67 13.42 -9.70
N ILE A 436 29.97 13.42 -9.99
CA ILE A 436 30.97 14.22 -9.31
C ILE A 436 31.54 15.24 -10.29
N MET A 437 31.61 16.49 -9.86
CA MET A 437 32.25 17.59 -10.60
C MET A 437 33.40 18.14 -9.77
N THR A 438 34.54 18.41 -10.40
CA THR A 438 35.66 19.11 -9.76
C THR A 438 35.71 20.57 -10.20
N SER A 439 36.23 21.43 -9.34
CA SER A 439 36.71 22.76 -9.74
C SER A 439 38.00 22.65 -10.56
N GLY A 440 38.39 23.74 -11.23
CA GLY A 440 39.70 23.88 -11.84
C GLY A 440 40.84 23.64 -10.85
N THR A 441 41.79 22.79 -11.24
CA THR A 441 42.89 22.30 -10.40
C THR A 441 44.24 22.65 -11.00
N VAL A 442 44.99 23.46 -10.27
CA VAL A 442 46.41 23.78 -10.52
C VAL A 442 47.33 22.93 -9.64
N SER A 443 48.62 22.87 -9.96
CA SER A 443 49.59 22.03 -9.26
C SER A 443 50.14 22.68 -8.00
N PHE A 444 49.76 22.20 -6.82
CA PHE A 444 50.29 22.72 -5.55
C PHE A 444 50.79 21.64 -4.58
N ASP A 445 51.72 22.03 -3.70
CA ASP A 445 52.27 21.18 -2.64
C ASP A 445 51.37 21.11 -1.39
N ALA A 446 51.79 20.41 -0.35
CA ALA A 446 51.01 20.27 0.88
C ALA A 446 50.80 21.60 1.65
N GLN A 447 51.60 22.62 1.34
CA GLN A 447 51.54 23.96 1.93
C GLN A 447 50.75 24.94 1.03
N GLY A 448 50.28 24.49 -0.13
CA GLY A 448 49.56 25.31 -1.10
C GLY A 448 50.45 26.21 -1.95
N LYS A 449 51.75 25.93 -2.06
CA LYS A 449 52.65 26.63 -2.99
C LYS A 449 52.66 25.95 -4.37
N PRO A 450 52.97 26.68 -5.45
CA PRO A 450 53.16 26.08 -6.77
C PRO A 450 54.12 24.88 -6.72
N PHE A 451 53.72 23.78 -7.35
CA PHE A 451 54.51 22.56 -7.44
C PHE A 451 55.12 22.44 -8.84
N ALA A 452 56.41 22.10 -8.90
CA ALA A 452 57.17 21.88 -10.13
C ALA A 452 57.03 23.04 -11.12
N GLU A 453 57.46 24.23 -10.71
CA GLU A 453 57.52 25.41 -11.57
C GLU A 453 58.25 25.08 -12.87
N HIS A 454 57.71 25.53 -14.00
CA HIS A 454 58.25 25.31 -15.35
C HIS A 454 58.21 23.85 -15.88
N ASP A 455 57.61 22.88 -15.17
CA ASP A 455 57.48 21.50 -15.66
C ASP A 455 56.02 21.08 -15.88
N ALA A 456 55.54 21.26 -17.11
CA ALA A 456 54.17 20.90 -17.49
C ALA A 456 53.81 19.43 -17.25
N TYR A 457 54.77 18.49 -17.35
CA TYR A 457 54.50 17.07 -17.12
C TYR A 457 54.20 16.82 -15.63
N LEU A 458 55.09 17.29 -14.75
CA LEU A 458 54.93 17.14 -13.31
C LEU A 458 53.73 17.92 -12.77
N GLN A 459 53.45 19.11 -13.31
CA GLN A 459 52.24 19.86 -12.97
C GLN A 459 50.96 19.11 -13.37
N THR A 460 50.90 18.56 -14.59
CA THR A 460 49.74 17.78 -15.06
C THR A 460 49.49 16.57 -14.17
N GLN A 461 50.54 15.81 -13.85
CA GLN A 461 50.43 14.65 -12.96
C GLN A 461 49.91 15.07 -11.58
N ARG A 462 50.45 16.17 -11.03
CA ARG A 462 50.03 16.66 -9.72
C ARG A 462 48.57 17.10 -9.68
N CYS A 463 48.07 17.77 -10.72
CA CYS A 463 46.65 18.14 -10.81
C CYS A 463 45.75 16.90 -10.76
N LEU A 464 46.10 15.85 -11.51
CA LEU A 464 45.33 14.61 -11.57
C LEU A 464 45.36 13.84 -10.23
N GLU A 465 46.48 13.82 -9.52
CA GLU A 465 46.59 13.24 -8.18
C GLU A 465 45.69 13.95 -7.14
N ILE A 466 45.64 15.29 -7.20
CA ILE A 466 44.78 16.10 -6.34
C ILE A 466 43.30 15.79 -6.63
N ILE A 467 42.95 15.71 -7.92
CA ILE A 467 41.60 15.31 -8.37
C ILE A 467 41.25 13.92 -7.85
N GLU A 468 42.10 12.91 -8.07
CA GLU A 468 41.82 11.53 -7.63
C GLU A 468 41.71 11.42 -6.11
N THR A 469 42.48 12.19 -5.36
CA THR A 469 42.34 12.27 -3.90
C THR A 469 40.95 12.77 -3.49
N ALA A 470 40.41 13.78 -4.20
CA ALA A 470 39.06 14.28 -3.95
C ALA A 470 37.97 13.27 -4.39
N LEU A 471 38.18 12.57 -5.51
CA LEU A 471 37.28 11.51 -5.97
C LEU A 471 37.18 10.36 -4.96
N LYS A 472 38.32 9.94 -4.38
CA LYS A 472 38.38 8.89 -3.35
C LYS A 472 37.58 9.27 -2.10
N GLN A 473 37.64 10.52 -1.68
CA GLN A 473 36.83 11.02 -0.57
C GLN A 473 35.32 11.04 -0.87
N LEU A 474 34.94 11.13 -2.15
CA LEU A 474 33.55 11.09 -2.60
C LEU A 474 33.07 9.69 -3.01
N GLY A 475 33.91 8.67 -2.79
CA GLY A 475 33.57 7.26 -2.95
C GLY A 475 33.76 6.70 -4.36
N THR A 476 34.66 7.29 -5.16
CA THR A 476 35.03 6.76 -6.49
C THR A 476 36.54 6.95 -6.74
N ASP A 477 37.04 6.58 -7.92
CA ASP A 477 38.44 6.77 -8.28
C ASP A 477 38.59 7.18 -9.75
N ARG A 478 39.85 7.24 -10.22
CA ARG A 478 40.19 7.67 -11.57
C ARG A 478 39.55 6.81 -12.67
N THR A 479 39.23 5.53 -12.42
CA THR A 479 38.64 4.65 -13.44
C THR A 479 37.19 5.02 -13.76
N ARG A 480 36.61 5.95 -13.00
CA ARG A 480 35.26 6.48 -13.21
C ARG A 480 35.25 7.93 -13.69
N VAL A 481 36.40 8.50 -14.01
CA VAL A 481 36.47 9.80 -14.69
C VAL A 481 35.98 9.60 -16.12
N ILE A 482 34.96 10.37 -16.51
CA ILE A 482 34.33 10.27 -17.82
C ILE A 482 34.74 11.41 -18.75
N ALA A 483 35.17 12.54 -18.18
CA ALA A 483 35.60 13.70 -18.92
C ALA A 483 36.70 14.47 -18.20
N THR A 484 37.65 15.02 -18.95
CA THR A 484 38.63 16.00 -18.48
C THR A 484 38.66 17.23 -19.39
N ARG A 485 38.79 18.42 -18.79
CA ARG A 485 39.00 19.69 -19.49
C ARG A 485 40.30 20.28 -18.98
N MET A 486 41.23 20.54 -19.89
CA MET A 486 42.58 21.00 -19.59
C MET A 486 42.82 22.35 -20.26
N TYR A 487 43.39 23.29 -19.51
CA TYR A 487 43.68 24.65 -19.95
C TYR A 487 45.16 24.93 -19.75
N THR A 488 45.90 25.29 -20.82
CA THR A 488 47.32 25.66 -20.75
C THR A 488 47.57 27.07 -21.27
N THR A 489 48.58 27.75 -20.74
CA THR A 489 48.99 29.08 -21.22
C THR A 489 49.86 29.02 -22.47
N ASP A 490 50.52 27.88 -22.70
CA ASP A 490 51.41 27.67 -23.82
C ASP A 490 51.06 26.35 -24.52
N MET A 491 50.75 26.46 -25.81
CA MET A 491 50.29 25.33 -26.58
C MET A 491 51.43 24.41 -27.03
N GLU A 492 52.68 24.87 -26.97
CA GLU A 492 53.87 24.06 -27.26
C GLU A 492 54.07 22.94 -26.22
N LEU A 493 53.49 23.09 -25.02
CA LEU A 493 53.59 22.13 -23.91
C LEU A 493 52.68 20.88 -24.07
N TRP A 494 51.84 20.84 -25.11
CA TRP A 494 50.80 19.81 -25.25
C TRP A 494 51.30 18.37 -25.17
N GLN A 495 52.49 18.08 -25.72
CA GLN A 495 53.06 16.73 -25.70
C GLN A 495 53.39 16.27 -24.28
N LYS A 496 53.91 17.18 -23.44
CA LYS A 496 54.23 16.89 -22.04
C LYS A 496 52.94 16.66 -21.23
N ILE A 497 51.94 17.50 -21.45
CA ILE A 497 50.60 17.39 -20.81
C ILE A 497 49.95 16.06 -21.18
N LEU A 498 49.84 15.74 -22.47
CA LEU A 498 49.20 14.49 -22.90
C LEU A 498 49.99 13.24 -22.51
N LYS A 499 51.31 13.33 -22.39
CA LYS A 499 52.13 12.21 -21.89
C LYS A 499 51.81 11.90 -20.42
N ALA A 500 51.67 12.92 -19.57
CA ALA A 500 51.27 12.74 -18.17
C ALA A 500 49.81 12.26 -18.04
N HIS A 501 48.89 12.84 -18.81
CA HIS A 501 47.48 12.43 -18.85
C HIS A 501 47.32 10.96 -19.27
N LYS A 502 47.99 10.55 -20.34
CA LYS A 502 48.01 9.15 -20.80
C LYS A 502 48.55 8.21 -19.73
N ALA A 503 49.66 8.56 -19.08
CA ALA A 503 50.23 7.73 -18.02
C ALA A 503 49.29 7.57 -16.82
N PHE A 504 48.47 8.58 -16.52
CA PHE A 504 47.54 8.56 -15.38
C PHE A 504 46.28 7.74 -15.66
N PHE A 505 45.74 7.82 -16.87
CA PHE A 505 44.49 7.17 -17.29
C PHE A 505 44.68 5.88 -18.10
N ASP A 506 45.88 5.30 -18.10
CA ASP A 506 46.18 4.07 -18.83
C ASP A 506 45.18 2.95 -18.46
N GLY A 507 44.40 2.49 -19.45
CA GLY A 507 43.35 1.48 -19.27
C GLY A 507 41.99 1.99 -18.78
N CYS A 508 41.81 3.31 -18.63
CA CYS A 508 40.54 3.95 -18.29
C CYS A 508 40.42 5.37 -18.86
N GLU A 509 40.58 5.51 -20.18
CA GLU A 509 40.68 6.78 -20.88
C GLU A 509 39.37 7.60 -20.84
N PRO A 510 39.37 8.85 -20.31
CA PRO A 510 38.21 9.72 -20.35
C PRO A 510 38.11 10.48 -21.68
N THR A 511 36.92 10.99 -21.98
CA THR A 511 36.79 12.05 -23.00
C THR A 511 37.62 13.27 -22.58
N THR A 512 38.36 13.88 -23.50
CA THR A 512 39.39 14.87 -23.12
C THR A 512 39.39 16.06 -24.07
N MET A 513 39.48 17.26 -23.50
CA MET A 513 39.68 18.52 -24.22
C MET A 513 40.90 19.25 -23.67
N LEU A 514 41.73 19.81 -24.55
CA LEU A 514 42.86 20.67 -24.22
C LEU A 514 42.73 22.00 -24.97
N LEU A 515 42.71 23.11 -24.24
CA LEU A 515 42.59 24.46 -24.78
C LEU A 515 43.76 25.34 -24.35
N SER A 516 44.16 26.26 -25.23
CA SER A 516 45.05 27.36 -24.85
C SER A 516 44.23 28.50 -24.25
N VAL A 517 44.73 29.09 -23.16
CA VAL A 517 44.17 30.27 -22.49
C VAL A 517 45.24 31.35 -22.37
N LYS A 518 44.83 32.62 -22.26
CA LYS A 518 45.78 33.75 -22.21
C LYS A 518 46.68 33.73 -20.97
N ALA A 519 46.13 33.31 -19.82
CA ALA A 519 46.82 33.25 -18.54
C ALA A 519 46.05 32.36 -17.55
N LEU A 520 46.74 31.84 -16.54
CA LEU A 520 46.17 31.23 -15.35
C LEU A 520 46.28 32.19 -14.15
N ILE A 521 45.80 31.76 -12.98
CA ILE A 521 45.75 32.61 -11.77
C ILE A 521 47.12 33.14 -11.31
N ALA A 522 48.20 32.44 -11.65
CA ALA A 522 49.59 32.82 -11.37
C ALA A 522 50.52 32.30 -12.48
N PRO A 523 51.62 33.00 -12.81
CA PRO A 523 52.50 32.64 -13.93
C PRO A 523 53.27 31.33 -13.73
N GLU A 524 53.39 30.85 -12.49
CA GLU A 524 54.05 29.59 -12.13
C GLU A 524 53.25 28.37 -12.60
N PHE A 525 51.93 28.52 -12.80
CA PHE A 525 51.05 27.46 -13.28
C PHE A 525 51.02 27.44 -14.81
N LEU A 526 51.27 26.26 -15.36
CA LEU A 526 51.25 26.00 -16.80
C LEU A 526 49.98 25.28 -17.24
N ILE A 527 49.27 24.63 -16.31
CA ILE A 527 48.08 23.83 -16.60
C ILE A 527 47.04 23.93 -15.47
N GLU A 528 45.77 24.00 -15.86
CA GLU A 528 44.62 23.83 -14.97
C GLU A 528 43.71 22.73 -15.51
N ILE A 529 43.25 21.82 -14.64
CA ILE A 529 42.45 20.66 -15.02
C ILE A 529 41.13 20.60 -14.24
N GLU A 530 40.04 20.37 -14.95
CA GLU A 530 38.75 19.96 -14.42
C GLU A 530 38.43 18.53 -14.84
N ALA A 531 37.70 17.81 -13.99
CA ALA A 531 37.24 16.46 -14.28
C ALA A 531 35.76 16.28 -13.90
N GLN A 532 35.10 15.36 -14.61
CA GLN A 532 33.80 14.82 -14.24
C GLN A 532 33.92 13.32 -14.05
N ALA A 533 33.31 12.80 -13.00
CA ALA A 533 33.35 11.38 -12.67
C ALA A 533 31.97 10.86 -12.25
N MET A 534 31.79 9.54 -12.36
CA MET A 534 30.57 8.85 -11.95
C MET A 534 30.81 8.00 -10.70
N VAL A 535 29.78 7.83 -9.87
CA VAL A 535 29.75 6.85 -8.79
C VAL A 535 28.89 5.67 -9.23
N ALA A 536 29.34 4.44 -8.97
CA ALA A 536 28.55 3.24 -9.26
C ALA A 536 27.24 3.26 -8.45
N GLN A 537 26.12 2.87 -9.08
CA GLN A 537 24.88 2.59 -8.36
C GLN A 537 25.07 1.27 -7.61
N SER A 538 25.05 1.35 -6.28
CA SER A 538 25.12 0.20 -5.36
C SER A 538 23.78 -0.48 -5.22
#